data_AF-A0AAX6RJ94-F1
#
_entry.id   AF-A0AAX6RJ94-F1
#
_cell.length_a   1.000
_cell.length_b   1.000
_cell.length_c   1.000
_cell.angle_alpha   90.00
_cell.angle_beta   90.00
_cell.angle_gamma   90.00
#
_symmetry.space_group_name_H-M   'P 1'
#
loop_
_entity.id
_entity.type
_entity.pdbx_description
1 polymer ?
#
loop_
_entity_poly.entity_id
_entity_poly.type
_entity_poly.pdbx_seq_one_letter_code
_entity_poly.pdbx_strand_id
1 'polypeptide(L)'
;MAGAAEPPGRAAEYLQELTRIVAAQQGLLARRRRRIEELERQVARLSRENAGLLERHRRHLAACARRADRGPGPGLGPQPLGAVPELGSRLDKSEGESSRSVSAMGDQTGSVPVTEAELARGAQITTSL
;
A
#
# COMPACT_ATOMS: atom_id res chain seq x y z
N MET A 1 -54.41 -26.93 22.25
CA MET A 1 -53.92 -25.56 22.47
C MET A 1 -54.20 -24.77 21.21
N ALA A 2 -55.43 -24.28 21.07
CA ALA A 2 -55.82 -23.46 19.92
C ALA A 2 -55.09 -22.12 20.04
N GLY A 3 -54.25 -21.82 19.06
CA GLY A 3 -53.55 -20.55 18.97
C GLY A 3 -54.56 -19.42 19.04
N ALA A 4 -54.41 -18.56 20.05
CA ALA A 4 -55.01 -17.25 20.02
C ALA A 4 -54.42 -16.56 18.78
N ALA A 5 -55.20 -16.51 17.70
CA ALA A 5 -54.83 -15.77 16.51
C ALA A 5 -54.54 -14.34 16.96
N GLU A 6 -53.29 -13.91 16.79
CA GLU A 6 -52.90 -12.52 17.00
C GLU A 6 -53.92 -11.61 16.30
N PRO A 7 -54.42 -10.56 16.98
CA PRO A 7 -55.43 -9.71 16.39
C PRO A 7 -54.91 -9.16 15.05
N PRO A 8 -55.75 -9.09 14.01
CA PRO A 8 -55.32 -8.77 12.64
C PRO A 8 -54.54 -7.45 12.53
N GLY A 9 -54.76 -6.51 13.46
CA GLY A 9 -53.98 -5.28 13.56
C GLY A 9 -52.48 -5.51 13.84
N ARG A 10 -52.13 -6.45 14.73
CA ARG A 10 -50.73 -6.75 15.07
C ARG A 10 -49.99 -7.42 13.91
N ALA A 11 -50.66 -8.30 13.17
CA ALA A 11 -50.10 -8.91 11.97
C ALA A 11 -49.78 -7.85 10.89
N ALA A 12 -50.64 -6.83 10.74
CA ALA A 12 -50.39 -5.72 9.83
C ALA A 12 -49.19 -4.85 10.25
N GLU A 13 -49.03 -4.61 11.55
CA GLU A 13 -47.87 -3.88 12.10
C GLU A 13 -46.55 -4.62 11.85
N TYR A 14 -46.50 -5.94 12.10
CA TYR A 14 -45.31 -6.74 11.81
C TYR A 14 -44.94 -6.72 10.32
N LEU A 15 -45.93 -6.79 9.43
CA LEU A 15 -45.68 -6.69 7.98
C LEU A 15 -45.14 -5.31 7.59
N GLN A 16 -45.62 -4.23 8.20
CA GLN A 16 -45.06 -2.89 7.99
C GLN A 16 -43.62 -2.80 8.48
N GLU A 17 -43.31 -3.35 9.65
CA GLU A 17 -41.95 -3.36 10.19
C GLU A 17 -41.00 -4.17 9.32
N LEU A 18 -41.40 -5.36 8.89
CA LEU A 18 -40.65 -6.17 7.92
C LEU A 18 -40.39 -5.40 6.63
N THR A 19 -41.39 -4.70 6.10
CA THR A 19 -41.24 -3.86 4.90
C THR A 19 -40.19 -2.76 5.13
N ARG A 20 -40.20 -2.11 6.29
CA ARG A 20 -39.20 -1.08 6.66
C ARG A 20 -37.79 -1.68 6.76
N ILE A 21 -37.66 -2.87 7.38
CA ILE A 21 -36.38 -3.58 7.50
C ILE A 21 -35.83 -3.94 6.11
N VAL A 22 -36.67 -4.50 5.24
CA VAL A 22 -36.28 -4.86 3.87
C VAL A 22 -35.82 -3.63 3.08
N ALA A 23 -36.55 -2.52 3.18
CA ALA A 23 -36.16 -1.26 2.53
C ALA A 23 -34.81 -0.74 3.06
N ALA A 24 -34.58 -0.79 4.37
CA ALA A 24 -33.32 -0.38 4.97
C ALA A 24 -32.13 -1.26 4.51
N GLN A 25 -32.35 -2.58 4.42
CA GLN A 25 -31.36 -3.53 3.92
C GLN A 25 -31.02 -3.29 2.44
N GLN A 26 -32.02 -3.03 1.59
CA GLN A 26 -31.79 -2.67 0.18
C GLN A 26 -30.95 -1.40 0.06
N GLY A 27 -31.24 -0.38 0.88
CA GLY A 27 -30.43 0.84 0.92
C GLY A 27 -28.99 0.59 1.36
N LEU A 28 -28.77 -0.30 2.34
CA LEU A 28 -27.42 -0.68 2.76
C LEU A 28 -26.66 -1.43 1.66
N LEU A 29 -27.32 -2.37 0.98
CA LEU A 29 -26.73 -3.10 -0.15
C LEU A 29 -26.36 -2.17 -1.29
N ALA A 30 -27.21 -1.21 -1.65
CA ALA A 30 -26.92 -0.21 -2.66
C ALA A 30 -25.68 0.63 -2.32
N ARG A 31 -25.57 1.09 -1.06
CA ARG A 31 -24.38 1.81 -0.58
C ARG A 31 -23.12 0.97 -0.65
N ARG A 32 -23.20 -0.31 -0.22
CA ARG A 32 -22.06 -1.23 -0.27
C ARG A 32 -21.60 -1.50 -1.70
N ARG A 33 -22.53 -1.76 -2.63
CA ARG A 33 -22.23 -1.95 -4.06
C ARG A 33 -21.51 -0.74 -4.65
N ARG A 34 -22.06 0.46 -4.44
CA ARG A 34 -21.43 1.71 -4.91
C ARG A 34 -20.00 1.88 -4.37
N ARG A 35 -19.75 1.53 -3.11
CA ARG A 35 -18.43 1.63 -2.51
C ARG A 35 -17.45 0.61 -3.10
N ILE A 36 -17.91 -0.62 -3.36
CA ILE A 36 -17.12 -1.64 -4.05
C ILE A 36 -16.70 -1.13 -5.44
N GLU A 37 -17.64 -0.65 -6.24
CA GLU A 37 -17.36 -0.12 -7.58
C GLU A 37 -16.38 1.08 -7.57
N GLU A 38 -16.43 1.91 -6.54
CA GLU A 38 -15.49 3.02 -6.35
C GLU A 38 -14.08 2.52 -6.04
N LEU A 39 -13.96 1.55 -5.12
CA LEU A 39 -12.69 0.96 -4.74
C LEU A 39 -12.07 0.19 -5.90
N GLU A 40 -12.86 -0.58 -6.65
CA GLU A 40 -12.41 -1.29 -7.86
C GLU A 40 -11.84 -0.31 -8.90
N ARG A 41 -12.51 0.84 -9.11
CA ARG A 41 -12.00 1.91 -9.98
C ARG A 41 -10.69 2.50 -9.47
N GLN A 42 -10.55 2.72 -8.16
CA GLN A 42 -9.30 3.21 -7.57
C GLN A 42 -8.15 2.21 -7.74
N VAL A 43 -8.39 0.93 -7.48
CA VAL A 43 -7.41 -0.14 -7.68
C VAL A 43 -6.98 -0.21 -9.13
N ALA A 44 -7.93 -0.20 -10.07
CA ALA A 44 -7.61 -0.23 -11.50
C ALA A 44 -6.77 0.98 -11.92
N ARG A 45 -7.07 2.18 -11.40
CA ARG A 45 -6.27 3.40 -11.66
C ARG A 45 -4.85 3.26 -11.12
N LEU A 46 -4.70 2.91 -9.85
CA LEU A 46 -3.39 2.77 -9.20
C LEU A 46 -2.55 1.65 -9.83
N SER A 47 -3.17 0.55 -10.22
CA SER A 47 -2.50 -0.54 -10.93
C SER A 47 -1.91 -0.07 -12.27
N ARG A 48 -2.68 0.72 -13.04
CA ARG A 48 -2.19 1.32 -14.30
C ARG A 48 -1.04 2.31 -14.06
N GLU A 49 -1.18 3.17 -13.05
CA GLU A 49 -0.13 4.13 -12.68
C GLU A 49 1.16 3.41 -12.26
N ASN A 50 1.04 2.39 -11.40
CA ASN A 50 2.16 1.61 -10.91
C ASN A 50 2.86 0.84 -12.05
N ALA A 51 2.10 0.19 -12.93
CA ALA A 51 2.65 -0.45 -14.13
C ALA A 51 3.39 0.56 -15.04
N GLY A 52 2.84 1.77 -15.21
CA GLY A 52 3.48 2.84 -15.96
C GLY A 52 4.78 3.33 -15.33
N LEU A 53 4.82 3.47 -14.00
CA LEU A 53 6.02 3.85 -13.25
C LEU A 53 7.10 2.77 -13.34
N LEU A 54 6.74 1.50 -13.15
CA LEU A 54 7.64 0.36 -13.27
C LEU A 54 8.28 0.28 -14.66
N GLU A 55 7.48 0.46 -15.72
CA GLU A 55 8.01 0.43 -17.08
C GLU A 55 8.95 1.63 -17.35
N ARG A 56 8.63 2.83 -16.84
CA ARG A 56 9.56 3.99 -16.92
C ARG A 56 10.87 3.70 -16.19
N HIS A 57 10.79 3.12 -15.00
CA HIS A 57 11.97 2.76 -14.22
C HIS A 57 12.82 1.71 -14.95
N ARG A 58 12.20 0.66 -15.49
CA ARG A 58 12.88 -0.37 -16.29
C ARG A 58 13.58 0.22 -17.51
N ARG A 59 12.91 1.13 -18.24
CA ARG A 59 13.53 1.85 -19.38
C ARG A 59 14.70 2.70 -18.95
N HIS A 60 14.59 3.38 -17.82
CA HIS A 60 15.68 4.19 -17.28
C HIS A 60 16.89 3.33 -16.93
N LEU A 61 16.69 2.22 -16.21
CA LEU A 61 17.76 1.27 -15.91
C LEU A 61 18.41 0.72 -17.18
N ALA A 62 17.62 0.34 -18.19
CA ALA A 62 18.15 -0.11 -19.47
C ALA A 62 18.94 0.98 -20.21
N ALA A 63 18.50 2.24 -20.13
CA ALA A 63 19.22 3.37 -20.70
C ALA A 63 20.55 3.62 -19.97
N CYS A 64 20.58 3.52 -18.65
CA CYS A 64 21.80 3.63 -17.85
C CYS A 64 22.77 2.47 -18.13
N ALA A 65 22.27 1.23 -18.20
CA ALA A 65 23.08 0.06 -18.55
C ALA A 65 23.74 0.21 -19.93
N ARG A 66 22.99 0.66 -20.95
CA ARG A 66 23.55 0.94 -22.29
C ARG A 66 24.60 2.04 -22.29
N ARG A 67 24.48 3.04 -21.41
CA ARG A 67 25.50 4.10 -21.28
C ARG A 67 26.77 3.60 -20.61
N ALA A 68 26.64 2.68 -19.64
CA ALA A 68 27.78 2.03 -19.01
C ALA A 68 28.50 1.10 -20.01
N ASP A 69 27.75 0.34 -20.80
CA ASP A 69 28.28 -0.58 -21.82
C ASP A 69 28.93 0.14 -23.01
N ARG A 70 28.42 1.34 -23.37
CA ARG A 70 29.04 2.16 -24.43
C ARG A 70 30.45 2.64 -24.07
N GLY A 71 30.87 2.53 -22.81
CA GLY A 71 32.15 3.04 -22.32
C GLY A 71 32.31 4.55 -22.55
N PRO A 72 33.30 5.19 -21.93
CA PRO A 72 33.74 6.46 -22.47
C PRO A 72 34.31 6.18 -23.87
N GLY A 73 33.90 6.97 -24.87
CA GLY A 73 34.24 6.71 -26.27
C GLY A 73 35.74 6.54 -26.50
N PRO A 74 36.17 5.97 -27.65
CA PRO A 74 37.58 5.78 -27.96
C PRO A 74 38.29 7.16 -27.93
N GLY A 75 38.95 7.46 -26.81
CA GLY A 75 39.56 8.76 -26.55
C GLY A 75 39.62 9.22 -25.09
N LEU A 76 38.81 8.67 -24.16
CA LEU A 76 38.85 9.09 -22.75
C LEU A 76 38.76 7.87 -21.83
N GLY A 77 39.90 7.36 -21.34
CA GLY A 77 39.89 6.31 -20.29
C GLY A 77 39.18 6.77 -19.01
N PRO A 78 38.95 5.87 -18.03
CA PRO A 78 38.41 6.24 -16.73
C PRO A 78 39.41 7.17 -16.05
N GLN A 79 39.16 8.47 -16.10
CA GLN A 79 39.84 9.38 -15.18
C GLN A 79 39.24 9.08 -13.80
N PRO A 80 40.06 8.60 -12.84
CA PRO A 80 39.61 8.63 -11.45
C PRO A 80 39.20 10.06 -11.18
N LEU A 81 37.97 10.25 -10.68
CA LEU A 81 37.50 11.54 -10.18
C LEU A 81 38.66 12.15 -9.39
N GLY A 82 39.17 13.27 -9.91
CA GLY A 82 40.44 13.84 -9.50
C GLY A 82 40.53 13.84 -7.99
N ALA A 83 41.65 13.33 -7.48
CA ALA A 83 42.04 13.50 -6.09
C ALA A 83 41.75 14.94 -5.71
N VAL A 84 40.71 15.15 -4.89
CA VAL A 84 40.47 16.43 -4.26
C VAL A 84 41.73 16.67 -3.45
N PRO A 85 42.52 17.72 -3.71
CA PRO A 85 43.67 18.01 -2.87
C PRO A 85 43.12 18.28 -1.47
N GLU A 86 43.40 17.37 -0.54
CA GLU A 86 43.35 17.61 0.89
C GLU A 86 44.11 18.90 1.16
N LEU A 87 43.39 19.99 1.41
CA LEU A 87 43.95 21.23 1.96
C LEU A 87 44.31 20.97 3.43
N GLY A 88 45.27 20.06 3.63
CA GLY A 88 45.96 19.84 4.89
C GLY A 88 46.91 21.00 5.16
N SER A 89 46.37 22.15 5.57
CA SER A 89 47.13 23.18 6.27
C SER A 89 46.20 24.35 6.60
N ARG A 90 45.46 24.26 7.71
CA ARG A 90 45.10 25.37 8.63
C ARG A 90 43.90 24.96 9.48
N LEU A 91 44.17 24.23 10.56
CA LEU A 91 43.51 24.43 11.85
C LEU A 91 44.47 23.88 12.90
N ASP A 92 45.45 24.73 13.20
CA ASP A 92 46.25 24.66 14.41
C ASP A 92 45.28 24.62 15.60
N LYS A 93 45.45 23.62 16.46
CA LYS A 93 45.09 23.59 17.88
C LYS A 93 43.69 24.10 18.28
N SER A 94 42.84 23.16 18.69
CA SER A 94 42.19 23.28 20.00
C SER A 94 41.79 21.91 20.52
N GLU A 95 42.50 21.48 21.54
CA GLU A 95 42.03 20.47 22.49
C GLU A 95 40.73 20.95 23.15
N GLY A 96 39.86 20.01 23.50
CA GLY A 96 38.55 20.33 24.08
C GLY A 96 37.71 19.08 24.27
N GLU A 97 38.13 18.23 25.20
CA GLU A 97 37.31 17.16 25.75
C GLU A 97 36.00 17.74 26.33
N SER A 98 34.85 17.31 25.84
CA SER A 98 33.58 17.34 26.59
C SER A 98 32.55 16.49 25.85
N SER A 99 32.30 15.26 26.32
CA SER A 99 31.12 14.93 27.14
C SER A 99 29.80 15.20 26.39
N ARG A 100 28.82 14.30 26.27
CA ARG A 100 28.43 13.12 27.04
C ARG A 100 27.26 12.47 26.27
N SER A 101 27.20 11.15 26.30
CA SER A 101 25.99 10.31 26.38
C SER A 101 24.62 10.93 26.04
N VAL A 102 23.91 10.32 25.10
CA VAL A 102 22.52 9.85 25.34
C VAL A 102 22.24 8.59 24.50
N SER A 103 22.22 7.44 25.18
CA SER A 103 21.46 6.27 24.76
C SER A 103 20.00 6.43 25.22
N ALA A 104 19.05 5.96 24.41
CA ALA A 104 17.63 5.64 24.66
C ALA A 104 16.78 6.21 23.51
N MET A 105 15.81 5.53 22.91
CA MET A 105 15.01 4.38 23.33
C MET A 105 14.44 3.76 22.04
N GLY A 106 14.50 2.44 21.91
CA GLY A 106 13.88 1.74 20.78
C GLY A 106 12.39 1.55 21.03
N ASP A 107 11.56 1.97 20.08
CA ASP A 107 10.15 1.59 20.02
C ASP A 107 9.96 0.52 18.93
N GLN A 108 9.84 -0.71 19.40
CA GLN A 108 9.29 -1.84 18.68
C GLN A 108 7.76 -1.69 18.65
N THR A 109 7.15 -1.61 17.47
CA THR A 109 5.74 -1.99 17.29
C THR A 109 5.62 -2.92 16.09
N GLY A 110 4.91 -4.03 16.34
CA GLY A 110 5.07 -5.30 15.63
C GLY A 110 4.55 -5.30 14.20
N SER A 111 5.37 -5.88 13.32
CA SER A 111 4.97 -6.37 12.00
C SER A 111 4.68 -7.87 12.14
N VAL A 112 3.43 -8.28 12.04
CA VAL A 112 3.06 -9.70 11.95
C VAL A 112 3.15 -10.11 10.47
N PRO A 113 3.98 -11.09 10.10
CA PRO A 113 4.02 -11.55 8.71
C PRO A 113 2.81 -12.46 8.47
N VAL A 114 1.86 -11.99 7.66
CA VAL A 114 0.78 -12.83 7.12
C VAL A 114 1.43 -13.85 6.18
N THR A 115 1.44 -15.11 6.59
CA THR A 115 1.97 -16.21 5.80
C THR A 115 1.09 -16.49 4.58
N GLU A 116 1.73 -16.76 3.45
CA GLU A 116 1.22 -17.10 2.11
C GLU A 116 0.06 -18.11 2.04
N ALA A 117 -0.24 -18.81 3.14
CA ALA A 117 -1.30 -19.81 3.24
C ALA A 117 -2.74 -19.25 3.29
N GLU A 118 -2.95 -17.97 3.60
CA GLU A 118 -4.30 -17.38 3.61
C GLU A 118 -4.79 -16.94 2.22
N LEU A 119 -3.88 -16.64 1.29
CA LEU A 119 -4.24 -16.19 -0.06
C LEU A 119 -4.90 -17.32 -0.89
N ALA A 120 -4.55 -18.58 -0.62
CA ALA A 120 -5.08 -19.74 -1.33
C ALA A 120 -6.53 -20.10 -0.93
N ARG A 121 -7.00 -19.69 0.25
CA ARG A 121 -8.39 -19.97 0.69
C ARG A 121 -9.43 -19.00 0.13
N GLY A 122 -9.00 -17.80 -0.28
CA GLY A 122 -9.90 -16.82 -0.92
C GLY A 122 -10.26 -17.16 -2.37
N ALA A 123 -9.44 -17.93 -3.07
CA ALA A 123 -9.63 -18.23 -4.50
C ALA A 123 -10.65 -19.35 -4.78
N GLN A 124 -11.01 -20.18 -3.78
CA GLN A 124 -11.94 -21.30 -3.99
C GLN A 124 -13.41 -20.91 -3.92
N ILE A 125 -13.76 -19.73 -3.41
CA ILE A 125 -15.16 -19.30 -3.24
C ILE A 125 -15.73 -18.73 -4.55
N THR A 126 -14.89 -18.31 -5.50
CA THR A 126 -15.35 -17.65 -6.73
C THR A 126 -15.62 -18.59 -7.92
N THR A 127 -15.45 -19.90 -7.77
CA THR A 127 -15.61 -20.88 -8.88
C THR A 127 -16.87 -21.75 -8.74
N SER A 128 -17.80 -21.41 -7.85
CA SER A 128 -19.07 -22.12 -7.76
C SER A 128 -20.23 -21.15 -7.62
N LEU A 129 -20.59 -20.51 -8.73
CA LEU A 129 -21.93 -20.02 -9.06
C LEU A 129 -22.04 -19.82 -10.57
#